data_AF-A0A2G9YKM3-F1
#
_entry.id   AF-A0A2G9YKM3-F1
#
_cell.length_a   1.000
_cell.length_b   1.000
_cell.length_c   1.000
_cell.angle_alpha   90.00
_cell.angle_beta   90.00
_cell.angle_gamma   90.00
#
_symmetry.space_group_name_H-M   'P 1'
#
loop_
_entity.id
_entity.type
_entity.pdbx_description
1 polymer ?
#
loop_
_entity_poly.entity_id
_entity_poly.type
_entity_poly.pdbx_seq_one_letter_code
_entity_poly.pdbx_strand_id
1 'polypeptide(L)'
;MYYKFSVLSETGNEIDGIEQGSYSEIKNRLREKNYYLLSLEADIFKSIRFALKKKTVKAQTLALFFEDLVNMLKTGIAINEAVIALQESSIEPVLTKALSGIEDDLAKGFSLTQAFQETKVFPWLVLNMLKVGEKSGSLEQISDDLAKYYSREAEFLSSLKSAVIYPIVVFCMLVGIMFYVSFKVIPHLEALLPIRGNAYFSTRLLLFLSHFLKNFWFVCLLFPIAAIFIYSRFKKSSVEKIASFYYKIPLIGSVAKDAVFSTLFSNLAV
;
A
#
# COMPACT_ATOMS: atom_id res chain seq x y z
N MET A 1 -19.88 3.27 -10.29
CA MET A 1 -18.97 4.41 -10.54
C MET A 1 -19.46 5.60 -9.74
N TYR A 2 -18.59 6.54 -9.37
CA TYR A 2 -19.01 7.80 -8.76
C TYR A 2 -19.25 8.82 -9.86
N TYR A 3 -20.41 9.48 -9.83
CA TYR A 3 -20.77 10.52 -10.78
C TYR A 3 -21.06 11.80 -10.00
N LYS A 4 -20.45 12.91 -10.42
CA LYS A 4 -20.89 14.23 -9.98
C LYS A 4 -22.10 14.59 -10.83
N PHE A 5 -23.23 14.90 -10.20
CA PHE A 5 -24.43 15.33 -10.90
C PHE A 5 -24.77 16.76 -10.47
N SER A 6 -24.97 17.64 -11.44
CA SER A 6 -25.67 18.90 -11.24
C SER A 6 -27.10 18.70 -11.74
N VAL A 7 -28.06 18.91 -10.84
CA VAL A 7 -29.49 18.81 -11.13
C VAL A 7 -30.20 20.12 -10.88
N LEU A 8 -31.13 20.47 -11.77
CA LEU A 8 -32.04 21.58 -11.57
C LEU A 8 -33.30 21.08 -10.85
N SER A 9 -33.61 21.71 -9.72
CA SER A 9 -34.92 21.56 -9.04
C SER A 9 -35.99 22.35 -9.80
N GLU A 10 -37.27 21.96 -9.69
CA GLU A 10 -38.41 22.69 -10.29
C GLU A 10 -38.51 24.17 -9.84
N THR A 11 -37.85 24.51 -8.74
CA THR A 11 -37.74 25.87 -8.19
C THR A 11 -36.60 26.71 -8.77
N GLY A 12 -35.87 26.21 -9.79
CA GLY A 12 -34.81 26.95 -10.49
C GLY A 12 -33.46 26.98 -9.74
N ASN A 13 -33.32 26.23 -8.64
CA ASN A 13 -32.08 26.12 -7.90
C ASN A 13 -31.25 24.93 -8.39
N GLU A 14 -29.96 25.18 -8.64
CA GLU A 14 -28.98 24.17 -9.00
C GLU A 14 -28.47 23.47 -7.73
N ILE A 15 -28.58 22.14 -7.69
CA ILE A 15 -28.12 21.33 -6.56
C ILE A 15 -27.04 20.38 -7.08
N ASP A 16 -25.82 20.58 -6.57
CA ASP A 16 -24.65 19.74 -6.84
C ASP A 16 -24.61 18.58 -5.84
N GLY A 17 -24.53 17.35 -6.34
CA GLY A 17 -24.46 16.13 -5.54
C GLY A 17 -23.46 15.12 -6.08
N ILE A 18 -23.08 14.16 -5.22
CA ILE A 18 -22.21 13.04 -5.60
C ILE A 18 -22.92 11.74 -5.22
N GLU A 19 -23.21 10.87 -6.20
CA GLU A 19 -23.85 9.58 -5.96
C GLU A 19 -23.05 8.42 -6.58
N GLN A 20 -23.20 7.23 -5.99
CA GLN A 20 -22.56 5.99 -6.41
C GLN A 20 -23.58 5.08 -7.09
N GLY A 21 -23.30 4.64 -8.33
CA GLY A 21 -24.20 3.75 -9.06
C GLY A 21 -23.79 3.47 -10.50
N SER A 22 -24.65 2.75 -11.22
CA SER A 22 -24.59 2.60 -12.69
C SER A 22 -25.29 3.78 -13.38
N TYR A 23 -24.86 4.13 -14.60
CA TYR A 23 -25.39 5.29 -15.36
C TYR A 23 -26.93 5.27 -15.46
N SER A 24 -27.51 4.09 -15.74
CA SER A 24 -28.97 3.91 -15.86
C SER A 24 -29.71 3.98 -14.53
N GLU A 25 -29.05 3.63 -13.43
CA GLU A 25 -29.64 3.56 -12.09
C GLU A 25 -29.74 4.95 -11.45
N ILE A 26 -28.69 5.75 -11.60
CA ILE A 26 -28.66 7.15 -11.14
C ILE A 26 -29.62 8.01 -11.97
N LYS A 27 -29.66 7.80 -13.29
CA LYS A 27 -30.60 8.50 -14.18
C LYS A 27 -32.05 8.20 -13.82
N ASN A 28 -32.40 6.95 -13.52
CA ASN A 28 -33.76 6.58 -13.14
C ASN A 28 -34.14 7.13 -11.75
N ARG A 29 -33.22 7.07 -10.77
CA ARG A 29 -33.47 7.57 -9.41
C ARG A 29 -33.60 9.10 -9.33
N LEU A 30 -32.85 9.84 -10.15
CA LEU A 30 -32.99 11.29 -10.26
C LEU A 30 -34.28 11.70 -10.99
N ARG A 31 -34.72 10.88 -11.95
CA ARG A 31 -35.99 11.06 -12.67
C ARG A 31 -37.21 10.77 -11.78
N GLU A 32 -37.12 9.78 -10.89
CA GLU A 32 -38.15 9.49 -9.87
C GLU A 32 -38.33 10.64 -8.86
N LYS A 33 -37.30 11.49 -8.69
CA LYS A 33 -37.31 12.66 -7.80
C LYS A 33 -37.60 13.99 -8.51
N ASN A 34 -38.08 13.97 -9.76
CA ASN A 34 -38.39 15.15 -10.60
C ASN A 34 -37.23 16.15 -10.80
N TYR A 35 -35.98 15.66 -10.77
CA TYR A 35 -34.81 16.49 -11.04
C TYR A 35 -34.37 16.40 -12.50
N TYR A 36 -34.13 17.55 -13.15
CA TYR A 36 -33.63 17.61 -14.52
C TYR A 36 -32.09 17.57 -14.51
N LEU A 37 -31.52 16.55 -15.16
CA LEU A 37 -30.07 16.33 -15.22
C LEU A 37 -29.43 17.29 -16.24
N LEU A 38 -28.62 18.26 -15.80
CA LEU A 38 -27.96 19.24 -16.67
C LEU A 38 -26.59 18.76 -17.18
N SER A 39 -25.84 18.04 -16.35
CA SER A 39 -24.61 17.37 -16.76
C SER A 39 -24.24 16.25 -15.78
N LEU A 40 -23.68 15.17 -16.32
CA LEU A 40 -23.18 14.02 -15.55
C LEU A 40 -21.72 13.83 -15.92
N GLU A 41 -20.82 14.48 -15.17
CA GLU A 41 -19.39 14.36 -15.39
C GLU A 41 -18.84 13.21 -14.55
N ALA A 42 -18.28 12.22 -15.23
CA ALA A 42 -17.59 11.12 -14.57
C ALA A 42 -16.26 11.63 -14.01
N ASP A 43 -16.11 11.65 -12.68
CA ASP A 43 -14.83 11.94 -12.06
C ASP A 43 -13.96 10.67 -12.09
N ILE A 44 -13.35 10.44 -13.26
CA ILE A 44 -12.50 9.28 -13.56
C ILE A 44 -11.31 9.23 -12.59
N PHE A 45 -10.77 10.38 -12.21
CA PHE A 45 -9.57 10.47 -11.38
C PHE A 45 -9.84 10.07 -9.93
N LYS A 46 -10.98 10.49 -9.38
CA LYS A 46 -11.38 10.15 -8.00
C LYS A 46 -11.92 8.73 -7.88
N SER A 47 -12.63 8.23 -8.90
CA SER A 47 -13.08 6.83 -8.96
C SER A 47 -11.91 5.85 -9.09
N ILE A 48 -10.86 6.18 -9.85
CA ILE A 48 -9.59 5.42 -9.88
C ILE A 48 -8.89 5.45 -8.52
N ARG A 49 -8.78 6.63 -7.88
CA ARG A 49 -8.13 6.78 -6.56
C ARG A 49 -8.87 6.03 -5.43
N PHE A 50 -10.19 5.95 -5.50
CA PHE A 50 -11.02 5.24 -4.52
C PHE A 50 -11.07 3.73 -4.80
N ALA A 51 -11.12 3.30 -6.07
CA ALA A 51 -11.04 1.90 -6.47
C ALA A 51 -9.68 1.26 -6.17
N LEU A 52 -8.59 2.03 -6.27
CA LEU A 52 -7.25 1.59 -5.88
C LEU A 52 -7.05 1.54 -4.36
N LYS A 53 -7.88 2.24 -3.58
CA LYS A 53 -7.83 2.23 -2.11
C LYS A 53 -8.82 1.22 -1.55
N LYS A 54 -8.70 -0.05 -1.97
CA LYS A 54 -9.36 -1.16 -1.28
C LYS A 54 -8.81 -1.16 0.14
N LYS A 55 -9.62 -0.72 1.12
CA LYS A 55 -9.20 -0.65 2.53
C LYS A 55 -9.07 -2.08 3.04
N THR A 56 -7.87 -2.63 2.96
CA THR A 56 -7.53 -3.92 3.56
C THR A 56 -7.10 -3.72 5.00
N VAL A 57 -7.41 -4.68 5.86
CA VAL A 57 -6.93 -4.69 7.24
C VAL A 57 -5.40 -4.86 7.25
N LYS A 58 -4.70 -4.15 8.13
CA LYS A 58 -3.25 -4.23 8.25
C LYS A 58 -2.82 -5.59 8.83
N ALA A 59 -1.65 -6.09 8.44
CA ALA A 59 -1.10 -7.35 8.96
C ALA A 59 -1.03 -7.37 10.49
N GLN A 60 -0.56 -6.28 11.12
CA GLN A 60 -0.50 -6.16 12.58
C GLN A 60 -1.88 -6.27 13.25
N THR A 61 -2.90 -5.68 12.64
CA THR A 61 -4.28 -5.74 13.16
C THR A 61 -4.86 -7.14 13.01
N LEU A 62 -4.58 -7.83 11.90
CA LEU A 62 -4.97 -9.23 11.71
C LEU A 62 -4.25 -10.15 12.69
N ALA A 63 -2.96 -9.92 12.96
CA ALA A 63 -2.18 -10.70 13.92
C ALA A 63 -2.84 -10.68 15.32
N LEU A 64 -3.11 -9.47 15.84
CA LEU A 64 -3.76 -9.28 17.13
C LEU A 64 -5.16 -9.88 17.16
N PHE A 65 -5.96 -9.63 16.11
CA PHE A 65 -7.31 -10.19 16.01
C PHE A 65 -7.32 -11.72 16.09
N PHE A 66 -6.45 -12.40 15.33
CA PHE A 66 -6.39 -13.86 15.36
C PHE A 66 -5.77 -14.40 16.65
N GLU A 67 -4.81 -13.70 17.25
CA GLU A 67 -4.24 -14.06 18.55
C GLU A 67 -5.32 -14.01 19.66
N ASP A 68 -6.09 -12.93 19.72
CA ASP A 68 -7.19 -12.80 20.67
C ASP A 68 -8.30 -13.83 20.39
N LEU A 69 -8.63 -14.07 19.11
CA LEU A 69 -9.59 -15.10 18.73
C LEU A 69 -9.15 -16.50 19.20
N VAL A 70 -7.87 -16.85 19.03
CA VAL A 70 -7.31 -18.12 19.52
C VAL A 70 -7.43 -18.23 21.03
N ASN A 71 -7.13 -17.15 21.76
CA ASN A 71 -7.25 -17.14 23.22
C ASN A 71 -8.68 -17.41 23.66
N MET A 72 -9.67 -16.80 23.00
CA MET A 72 -11.09 -17.04 23.29
C MET A 72 -11.53 -18.46 22.92
N LEU A 73 -11.15 -18.96 21.74
CA LEU A 73 -11.49 -20.31 21.29
C LEU A 73 -10.88 -21.39 22.22
N LYS A 74 -9.64 -21.20 22.69
CA LYS A 74 -8.99 -22.09 23.68
C LYS A 74 -9.74 -22.17 25.00
N THR A 75 -10.41 -21.10 25.40
CA THR A 75 -11.25 -21.08 26.62
C THR A 75 -12.64 -21.69 26.40
N GLY A 76 -12.94 -22.18 25.18
CA GLY A 76 -14.21 -22.79 24.82
C GLY A 76 -15.31 -21.79 24.46
N ILE A 77 -14.99 -20.51 24.28
CA ILE A 77 -15.96 -19.50 23.85
C ILE A 77 -16.37 -19.79 22.41
N ALA A 78 -17.67 -19.77 22.15
CA ALA A 78 -18.20 -19.98 20.80
C ALA A 78 -17.71 -18.88 19.84
N ILE A 79 -17.41 -19.23 18.60
CA ILE A 79 -16.81 -18.28 17.64
C ILE A 79 -17.68 -17.04 17.40
N ASN A 80 -19.00 -17.20 17.42
CA ASN A 80 -19.94 -16.09 17.26
C ASN A 80 -19.80 -15.08 18.40
N GLU A 81 -19.72 -15.56 19.64
CA GLU A 81 -19.52 -14.71 20.83
C GLU A 81 -18.12 -14.08 20.85
N ALA A 82 -17.10 -14.83 20.43
CA ALA A 82 -15.75 -14.33 20.33
C ALA A 82 -15.65 -13.17 19.33
N VAL A 83 -16.27 -13.28 18.15
CA VAL A 83 -16.29 -12.20 17.15
C VAL A 83 -16.94 -10.92 17.69
N ILE A 84 -18.04 -11.04 18.45
CA ILE A 84 -18.73 -9.89 19.08
C ILE A 84 -17.82 -9.22 20.11
N ALA A 85 -17.18 -10.00 21.00
CA ALA A 85 -16.26 -9.44 21.99
C ALA A 85 -15.05 -8.73 21.35
N LEU A 86 -14.52 -9.28 20.26
CA LEU A 86 -13.40 -8.68 19.51
C LEU A 86 -13.80 -7.42 18.75
N GLN A 87 -15.06 -7.29 18.35
CA GLN A 87 -15.57 -6.05 17.77
C GLN A 87 -15.53 -4.90 18.76
N GLU A 88 -15.95 -5.14 20.01
CA GLU A 88 -15.97 -4.13 21.07
C GLU A 88 -14.56 -3.67 21.48
N SER A 89 -13.57 -4.56 21.41
CA SER A 89 -12.18 -4.25 21.77
C SER A 89 -11.36 -3.64 20.61
N SER A 90 -11.83 -3.74 19.37
CA SER A 90 -11.07 -3.32 18.19
C SER A 90 -10.99 -1.80 18.03
N ILE A 91 -9.77 -1.27 17.97
CA ILE A 91 -9.47 0.16 17.78
C ILE A 91 -9.45 0.53 16.28
N GLU A 92 -9.33 -0.45 15.38
CA GLU A 92 -9.12 -0.21 13.94
C GLU A 92 -10.46 -0.07 13.20
N PRO A 93 -10.80 1.12 12.66
CA PRO A 93 -12.16 1.37 12.15
C PRO A 93 -12.58 0.48 10.96
N VAL A 94 -11.63 0.01 10.15
CA VAL A 94 -11.94 -0.89 9.02
C VAL A 94 -12.33 -2.27 9.54
N LEU A 95 -11.60 -2.80 10.52
CA LEU A 95 -11.90 -4.06 11.17
C LEU A 95 -13.19 -3.98 11.98
N THR A 96 -13.40 -2.96 12.82
CA THR A 96 -14.65 -2.81 13.58
C THR A 96 -15.88 -2.81 12.67
N LYS A 97 -15.82 -2.08 11.55
CA LYS A 97 -16.91 -2.08 10.56
C LYS A 97 -17.11 -3.43 9.89
N ALA A 98 -16.02 -4.16 9.62
CA ALA A 98 -16.09 -5.48 9.02
C ALA A 98 -16.68 -6.51 9.99
N LEU A 99 -16.28 -6.47 11.27
CA LEU A 99 -16.79 -7.35 12.31
C LEU A 99 -18.29 -7.13 12.57
N SER A 100 -18.78 -5.89 12.53
CA SER A 100 -20.21 -5.61 12.63
C SER A 100 -21.01 -6.23 11.47
N GLY A 101 -20.49 -6.19 10.24
CA GLY A 101 -21.13 -6.89 9.13
C GLY A 101 -21.08 -8.43 9.27
N ILE A 102 -20.00 -8.95 9.85
CA ILE A 102 -19.86 -10.38 10.14
C ILE A 102 -20.85 -10.81 11.22
N GLU A 103 -21.00 -10.04 12.29
CA GLU A 103 -21.97 -10.27 13.36
C GLU A 103 -23.39 -10.37 12.81
N ASP A 104 -23.80 -9.40 11.98
CA ASP A 104 -25.11 -9.39 11.33
C ASP A 104 -25.35 -10.65 10.47
N ASP A 105 -24.33 -11.11 9.75
CA ASP A 105 -24.45 -12.27 8.87
C ASP A 105 -24.43 -13.60 9.65
N LEU A 106 -23.64 -13.69 10.71
CA LEU A 106 -23.67 -14.83 11.63
C LEU A 106 -25.03 -14.93 12.33
N ALA A 107 -25.63 -13.80 12.73
CA ALA A 107 -26.96 -13.75 13.32
C ALA A 107 -28.06 -14.23 12.35
N LYS A 108 -27.87 -14.04 11.04
CA LYS A 108 -28.75 -14.55 9.98
C LYS A 108 -28.50 -16.04 9.65
N GLY A 109 -27.50 -16.67 10.26
CA GLY A 109 -27.14 -18.06 10.04
C GLY A 109 -26.24 -18.30 8.82
N PHE A 110 -25.59 -17.28 8.28
CA PHE A 110 -24.54 -17.48 7.28
C PHE A 110 -23.33 -18.17 7.91
N SER A 111 -22.61 -18.95 7.10
CA SER A 111 -21.32 -19.53 7.50
C SER A 111 -20.31 -18.44 7.81
N LEU A 112 -19.36 -18.72 8.71
CA LEU A 112 -18.29 -17.81 9.07
C LEU A 112 -17.50 -17.36 7.84
N THR A 113 -17.17 -18.30 6.96
CA THR A 113 -16.44 -17.99 5.73
C THR A 113 -17.23 -17.02 4.84
N GLN A 114 -18.54 -17.21 4.70
CA GLN A 114 -19.39 -16.32 3.91
C GLN A 114 -19.43 -14.91 4.52
N ALA A 115 -19.62 -14.81 5.83
CA ALA A 115 -19.65 -13.55 6.55
C ALA A 115 -18.33 -12.76 6.35
N PHE A 116 -17.18 -13.43 6.48
CA PHE A 116 -15.87 -12.81 6.22
C PHE A 116 -15.70 -12.40 4.74
N GLN A 117 -16.22 -13.19 3.81
CA GLN A 117 -16.11 -12.95 2.38
C GLN A 117 -16.89 -11.70 1.94
N GLU A 118 -18.08 -11.46 2.48
CA GLU A 118 -18.94 -10.32 2.09
C GLU A 118 -18.34 -8.96 2.47
N THR A 119 -17.56 -8.89 3.55
CA THR A 119 -16.89 -7.65 3.95
C THR A 119 -15.87 -7.14 2.93
N LYS A 120 -15.29 -8.02 2.10
CA LYS A 120 -14.28 -7.73 1.07
C LYS A 120 -13.00 -7.02 1.59
N VAL A 121 -12.77 -6.99 2.90
CA VAL A 121 -11.56 -6.39 3.52
C VAL A 121 -10.48 -7.40 3.83
N PHE A 122 -10.85 -8.68 4.02
CA PHE A 122 -9.92 -9.73 4.38
C PHE A 122 -9.13 -10.25 3.16
N PRO A 123 -7.84 -10.58 3.33
CA PRO A 123 -7.06 -11.20 2.27
C PRO A 123 -7.57 -12.59 1.89
N TRP A 124 -7.28 -13.00 0.66
CA TRP A 124 -7.66 -14.32 0.13
C TRP A 124 -7.19 -15.49 0.99
N LEU A 125 -6.01 -15.35 1.63
CA LEU A 125 -5.44 -16.36 2.51
C LEU A 125 -6.34 -16.63 3.72
N VAL A 126 -6.83 -15.57 4.38
CA VAL A 126 -7.75 -15.67 5.52
C VAL A 126 -9.01 -16.42 5.13
N LEU A 127 -9.62 -16.05 4.00
CA LEU A 127 -10.86 -16.68 3.53
C LEU A 127 -10.68 -18.18 3.26
N ASN A 128 -9.58 -18.57 2.62
CA ASN A 128 -9.32 -19.97 2.32
C ASN A 128 -8.99 -20.79 3.57
N MET A 129 -8.21 -20.23 4.49
CA MET A 129 -7.85 -20.89 5.74
C MET A 129 -9.09 -21.07 6.63
N LEU A 130 -9.90 -20.03 6.81
CA LEU A 130 -11.17 -20.12 7.54
C LEU A 130 -12.11 -21.14 6.91
N LYS A 131 -12.20 -21.20 5.58
CA LYS A 131 -13.00 -22.21 4.87
C LYS A 131 -12.54 -23.64 5.18
N VAL A 132 -11.23 -23.86 5.29
CA VAL A 132 -10.69 -25.16 5.69
C VAL A 132 -11.07 -25.44 7.14
N GLY A 133 -10.81 -24.52 8.05
CA GLY A 133 -11.10 -24.65 9.48
C GLY A 133 -12.58 -24.87 9.81
N GLU A 134 -13.47 -24.16 9.11
CA GLU A 134 -14.92 -24.29 9.28
C GLU A 134 -15.41 -25.67 8.81
N LYS A 135 -14.84 -26.20 7.72
CA LYS A 135 -15.20 -27.54 7.21
C LYS A 135 -14.63 -28.67 8.05
N SER A 136 -13.41 -28.52 8.57
CA SER A 136 -12.74 -29.52 9.41
C SER A 136 -13.09 -29.41 10.89
N GLY A 137 -13.80 -28.35 11.31
CA GLY A 137 -14.05 -28.04 12.71
C GLY A 137 -12.79 -27.61 13.48
N SER A 138 -11.69 -27.30 12.79
CA SER A 138 -10.40 -26.96 13.38
C SER A 138 -10.11 -25.46 13.36
N LEU A 139 -11.13 -24.64 13.69
CA LEU A 139 -11.05 -23.18 13.66
C LEU A 139 -10.00 -22.63 14.65
N GLU A 140 -9.81 -23.27 15.80
CA GLU A 140 -8.79 -22.90 16.78
C GLU A 140 -7.38 -22.98 16.16
N GLN A 141 -7.03 -24.14 15.60
CA GLN A 141 -5.72 -24.36 14.98
C GLN A 141 -5.48 -23.43 13.78
N ILE A 142 -6.49 -23.27 12.93
CA ILE A 142 -6.40 -22.39 11.76
C ILE A 142 -6.20 -20.93 12.16
N SER A 143 -6.89 -20.49 13.23
CA SER A 143 -6.72 -19.13 13.74
C SER A 143 -5.32 -18.93 14.34
N ASP A 144 -4.75 -19.96 14.99
CA ASP A 144 -3.38 -19.92 15.52
C ASP A 144 -2.33 -19.83 14.40
N ASP A 145 -2.52 -20.58 13.31
CA ASP A 145 -1.68 -20.49 12.12
C ASP A 145 -1.75 -19.10 11.47
N LEU A 146 -2.95 -18.52 11.38
CA LEU A 146 -3.14 -17.17 10.86
C LEU A 146 -2.51 -16.10 11.77
N ALA A 147 -2.64 -16.23 13.09
CA ALA A 147 -2.02 -15.33 14.06
C ALA A 147 -0.49 -15.33 13.90
N LYS A 148 0.12 -16.53 13.86
CA LYS A 148 1.57 -16.70 13.66
C LYS A 148 2.04 -16.15 12.32
N TYR A 149 1.29 -16.40 11.25
CA TYR A 149 1.61 -15.89 9.92
C TYR A 149 1.61 -14.35 9.90
N TYR A 150 0.52 -13.73 10.36
CA TYR A 150 0.40 -12.27 10.31
C TYR A 150 1.30 -11.56 11.31
N SER A 151 1.64 -12.19 12.43
CA SER A 151 2.64 -11.67 13.37
C SER A 151 4.01 -11.57 12.71
N ARG A 152 4.48 -12.66 12.07
CA ARG A 152 5.75 -12.67 11.31
C ARG A 152 5.75 -11.67 10.16
N GLU A 153 4.64 -11.56 9.43
CA GLU A 153 4.51 -10.59 8.35
C GLU A 153 4.56 -9.15 8.88
N ALA A 154 3.90 -8.87 10.01
CA ALA A 154 3.93 -7.55 10.64
C ALA A 154 5.33 -7.18 11.15
N GLU A 155 6.04 -8.12 11.77
CA GLU A 155 7.44 -7.95 12.18
C GLU A 155 8.33 -7.64 10.97
N PHE A 156 8.21 -8.43 9.91
CA PHE A 156 8.98 -8.23 8.67
C PHE A 156 8.73 -6.84 8.07
N LEU A 157 7.47 -6.44 7.92
CA LEU A 157 7.11 -5.11 7.41
C LEU A 157 7.62 -3.99 8.32
N SER A 158 7.60 -4.19 9.64
CA SER A 158 8.15 -3.23 10.61
C SER A 158 9.67 -3.09 10.50
N SER A 159 10.39 -4.20 10.37
CA SER A 159 11.85 -4.23 10.17
C SER A 159 12.24 -3.57 8.85
N LEU A 160 11.52 -3.86 7.76
CA LEU A 160 11.72 -3.21 6.48
C LEU A 160 11.48 -1.70 6.56
N LYS A 161 10.39 -1.29 7.21
CA LYS A 161 10.08 0.13 7.41
C LYS A 161 11.19 0.83 8.17
N SER A 162 11.68 0.22 9.25
CA SER A 162 12.78 0.76 10.05
C SER A 162 14.09 0.88 9.26
N ALA A 163 14.41 -0.14 8.44
CA ALA A 163 15.60 -0.14 7.60
C ALA A 163 15.59 0.97 6.52
N VAL A 164 14.41 1.35 6.04
CA VAL A 164 14.25 2.38 4.98
C VAL A 164 14.13 3.79 5.55
N ILE A 165 13.66 3.95 6.79
CA ILE A 165 13.52 5.27 7.44
C ILE A 165 14.86 5.99 7.57
N TYR A 166 15.92 5.31 8.02
CA TYR A 166 17.22 5.96 8.22
C TYR A 166 17.81 6.55 6.92
N PRO A 167 17.90 5.80 5.80
CA PRO A 167 18.32 6.36 4.51
C PRO A 167 17.47 7.54 4.05
N ILE A 168 16.14 7.50 4.25
CA ILE A 168 15.24 8.60 3.86
C ILE A 168 15.55 9.87 4.65
N VAL A 169 15.72 9.78 5.97
CA VAL A 169 16.00 10.94 6.82
C VAL A 169 17.33 11.59 6.41
N VAL A 170 18.39 10.79 6.23
CA VAL A 170 19.70 11.29 5.79
C VAL A 170 19.61 11.91 4.40
N PHE A 171 18.92 11.26 3.47
CA PHE A 171 18.71 11.78 2.12
C PHE A 171 17.97 13.13 2.14
N CYS A 172 16.89 13.25 2.93
CA CYS A 172 16.16 14.50 3.10
C CYS A 172 17.04 15.61 3.69
N MET A 173 17.89 15.30 4.66
CA MET A 173 18.86 16.27 5.19
C MET A 173 19.86 16.72 4.13
N LEU A 174 20.47 15.79 3.38
CA LEU A 174 21.42 16.12 2.31
C LEU A 174 20.80 17.00 1.24
N VAL A 175 19.59 16.66 0.79
CA VAL A 175 18.82 17.47 -0.15
C VAL A 175 18.55 18.86 0.45
N GLY A 176 18.11 18.93 1.71
CA GLY A 176 17.88 20.20 2.41
C GLY A 176 19.11 21.10 2.50
N ILE A 177 20.28 20.53 2.83
CA ILE A 177 21.56 21.24 2.86
C ILE A 177 21.93 21.74 1.47
N MET A 178 21.80 20.90 0.43
CA MET A 178 22.05 21.28 -0.95
C MET A 178 21.17 22.45 -1.39
N PHE A 179 19.88 22.43 -1.04
CA PHE A 179 18.97 23.56 -1.28
C PHE A 179 19.42 24.81 -0.54
N TYR A 180 19.74 24.72 0.74
CA TYR A 180 20.20 25.86 1.53
C TYR A 180 21.45 26.51 0.91
N VAL A 181 22.46 25.71 0.57
CA VAL A 181 23.69 26.21 -0.07
C VAL A 181 23.38 26.87 -1.40
N SER A 182 22.55 26.25 -2.23
CA SER A 182 22.22 26.75 -3.58
C SER A 182 21.41 28.06 -3.56
N PHE A 183 20.50 28.22 -2.60
CA PHE A 183 19.61 29.39 -2.56
C PHE A 183 20.12 30.52 -1.66
N LYS A 184 20.93 30.24 -0.64
CA LYS A 184 21.41 31.26 0.30
C LYS A 184 22.91 31.51 0.20
N VAL A 185 23.73 30.47 0.21
CA VAL A 185 25.19 30.63 0.28
C VAL A 185 25.76 31.08 -1.06
N ILE A 186 25.41 30.42 -2.15
CA ILE A 186 25.89 30.74 -3.50
C ILE A 186 25.64 32.20 -3.91
N PRO A 187 24.40 32.73 -3.88
CA PRO A 187 24.15 34.11 -4.30
C PRO A 187 24.82 35.13 -3.37
N HIS A 188 25.03 34.78 -2.09
CA HIS A 188 25.78 35.60 -1.17
C HIS A 188 27.27 35.67 -1.54
N LEU A 189 27.88 34.53 -1.91
CA LEU A 189 29.26 34.50 -2.39
C LEU A 189 29.44 35.27 -3.71
N GLU A 190 28.49 35.17 -4.64
CA GLU A 190 28.50 35.95 -5.88
C GLU A 190 28.43 37.46 -5.61
N ALA A 191 27.64 37.89 -4.61
CA ALA A 191 27.56 39.30 -4.22
C ALA A 191 28.86 39.83 -3.58
N LEU A 192 29.65 38.97 -2.93
CA LEU A 192 30.92 39.33 -2.29
C LEU A 192 32.11 39.32 -3.27
N LEU A 193 31.96 38.69 -4.44
CA LEU A 193 32.96 38.63 -5.49
C LEU A 193 32.59 39.62 -6.61
N PRO A 194 32.91 40.92 -6.48
CA PRO A 194 32.67 41.86 -7.55
C PRO A 194 33.45 41.40 -8.78
N ILE A 195 32.73 41.17 -9.89
CA ILE A 195 33.29 40.81 -11.20
C ILE A 195 34.17 41.99 -11.67
N ARG A 196 35.41 42.04 -11.20
CA ARG A 196 36.43 42.99 -11.66
C ARG A 196 37.54 42.21 -12.32
N GLY A 197 37.46 42.12 -13.65
CA GLY A 197 38.51 41.60 -14.52
C GLY A 197 38.40 40.11 -14.83
N ASN A 198 38.96 39.70 -15.98
CA ASN A 198 38.96 38.35 -16.53
C ASN A 198 39.14 37.28 -15.46
N ALA A 199 38.02 36.73 -14.97
CA ALA A 199 38.04 35.69 -13.96
C ALA A 199 38.86 34.51 -14.48
N TYR A 200 39.91 34.14 -13.73
CA TYR A 200 40.71 32.94 -13.97
C TYR A 200 39.77 31.73 -14.10
N PHE A 201 40.14 30.77 -14.95
CA PHE A 201 39.30 29.60 -15.28
C PHE A 201 38.71 28.92 -14.04
N SER A 202 39.48 28.86 -12.95
CA SER A 202 39.07 28.28 -11.67
C SER A 202 37.80 28.93 -11.08
N THR A 203 37.65 30.25 -11.14
CA THR A 203 36.46 30.95 -10.61
C THR A 203 35.25 30.76 -11.52
N ARG A 204 35.46 30.69 -12.84
CA ARG A 204 34.39 30.46 -13.83
C ARG A 204 33.86 29.03 -13.78
N LEU A 205 34.74 28.05 -13.57
CA LEU A 205 34.39 26.64 -13.35
C LEU A 205 33.56 26.46 -12.07
N LEU A 206 33.95 27.15 -10.99
CA LEU A 206 33.23 27.12 -9.72
C LEU A 206 31.80 27.68 -9.87
N LEU A 207 31.64 28.82 -10.56
CA LEU A 207 30.32 29.40 -10.85
C LEU A 207 29.49 28.53 -11.81
N PHE A 208 30.12 27.88 -12.79
CA PHE A 208 29.44 26.94 -13.68
C PHE A 208 28.90 25.71 -12.93
N LEU A 209 29.72 25.09 -12.07
CA LEU A 209 29.29 23.98 -11.21
C LEU A 209 28.14 24.42 -10.29
N SER A 210 28.22 25.64 -9.76
CA SER A 210 27.19 26.23 -8.92
C SER A 210 25.85 26.39 -9.65
N HIS A 211 25.84 26.99 -10.84
CA HIS A 211 24.63 27.09 -11.66
C HIS A 211 24.11 25.73 -12.13
N PHE A 212 25.01 24.78 -12.42
CA PHE A 212 24.64 23.40 -12.74
C PHE A 212 23.94 22.74 -11.54
N LEU A 213 24.45 22.86 -10.31
CA LEU A 213 23.77 22.34 -9.12
C LEU A 213 22.40 23.00 -8.89
N LYS A 214 22.29 24.32 -9.09
CA LYS A 214 21.03 25.06 -8.96
C LYS A 214 20.00 24.71 -10.04
N ASN A 215 20.42 24.34 -11.24
CA ASN A 215 19.52 23.96 -12.31
C ASN A 215 19.19 22.46 -12.27
N PHE A 216 20.12 21.59 -11.90
CA PHE A 216 19.95 20.13 -11.93
C PHE A 216 19.53 19.50 -10.58
N TRP A 217 19.16 20.28 -9.57
CA TRP A 217 18.69 19.77 -8.27
C TRP A 217 17.55 18.74 -8.37
N PHE A 218 16.65 18.91 -9.35
CA PHE A 218 15.56 17.97 -9.60
C PHE A 218 16.04 16.62 -10.14
N VAL A 219 17.19 16.56 -10.83
CA VAL A 219 17.77 15.30 -11.33
C VAL A 219 18.32 14.47 -10.17
N CYS A 220 18.92 15.11 -9.16
CA CYS A 220 19.34 14.42 -7.93
C CYS A 220 18.16 13.85 -7.13
N LEU A 221 17.00 14.51 -7.18
CA LEU A 221 15.75 14.04 -6.54
C LEU A 221 15.05 12.94 -7.36
N LEU A 222 15.12 13.04 -8.70
CA LEU A 222 14.57 12.04 -9.62
C LEU A 222 15.44 10.78 -9.70
N PHE A 223 16.75 10.86 -9.46
CA PHE A 223 17.65 9.71 -9.53
C PHE A 223 17.26 8.54 -8.60
N PRO A 224 16.98 8.73 -7.29
CA PRO A 224 16.54 7.64 -6.43
C PRO A 224 15.13 7.15 -6.79
N ILE A 225 14.23 8.04 -7.22
CA ILE A 225 12.89 7.66 -7.67
C ILE A 225 12.96 6.80 -8.94
N ALA A 226 13.82 7.20 -9.89
CA ALA A 226 14.10 6.47 -11.12
C ALA A 226 14.78 5.14 -10.82
N ALA A 227 15.75 5.09 -9.89
CA ALA A 227 16.40 3.85 -9.47
C ALA A 227 15.41 2.87 -8.80
N ILE A 228 14.51 3.36 -7.95
CA ILE A 228 13.43 2.56 -7.34
C ILE A 228 12.41 2.12 -8.42
N PHE A 229 12.07 2.98 -9.37
CA PHE A 229 11.16 2.67 -10.47
C PHE A 229 11.75 1.62 -11.42
N ILE A 230 13.03 1.73 -11.73
CA ILE A 230 13.83 0.76 -12.47
C ILE A 230 13.84 -0.56 -11.70
N TYR A 231 14.29 -0.57 -10.45
CA TYR A 231 14.34 -1.77 -9.61
C TYR A 231 12.98 -2.47 -9.48
N SER A 232 11.89 -1.71 -9.29
CA SER A 232 10.53 -2.25 -9.21
C SER A 232 10.01 -2.80 -10.56
N ARG A 233 10.45 -2.24 -11.69
CA ARG A 233 10.19 -2.81 -13.02
C ARG A 233 11.00 -4.08 -13.29
N PHE A 234 12.22 -4.19 -12.77
CA PHE A 234 13.03 -5.40 -12.90
C PHE A 234 12.49 -6.58 -12.07
N LYS A 235 11.75 -6.35 -10.98
CA LYS A 235 11.16 -7.44 -10.16
C LYS A 235 10.05 -8.23 -10.87
N LYS A 236 9.35 -7.65 -11.86
CA LYS A 236 8.21 -8.30 -12.55
C LYS A 236 8.52 -8.87 -13.94
N SER A 237 9.66 -8.53 -14.52
CA SER A 237 10.05 -8.99 -15.88
C SER A 237 11.38 -9.76 -15.92
N SER A 238 12.10 -9.85 -14.80
CA SER A 238 13.48 -10.29 -14.80
C SER A 238 13.83 -11.43 -13.85
N VAL A 239 12.90 -12.08 -13.13
CA VAL A 239 13.27 -13.33 -12.42
C VAL A 239 13.64 -14.43 -13.44
N GLU A 240 12.95 -14.50 -14.58
CA GLU A 240 13.27 -15.45 -15.67
C GLU A 240 14.49 -15.03 -16.51
N LYS A 241 14.66 -13.73 -16.80
CA LYS A 241 15.80 -13.23 -17.58
C LYS A 241 17.10 -13.15 -16.79
N ILE A 242 17.05 -12.75 -15.51
CA ILE A 242 18.22 -12.75 -14.62
C ILE A 242 18.67 -14.18 -14.33
N ALA A 243 17.74 -15.14 -14.16
CA ALA A 243 18.09 -16.56 -14.09
C ALA A 243 18.87 -16.99 -15.35
N SER A 244 18.40 -16.64 -16.54
CA SER A 244 19.09 -16.97 -17.80
C SER A 244 20.45 -16.27 -17.99
N PHE A 245 20.64 -15.10 -17.39
CA PHE A 245 21.89 -14.32 -17.46
C PHE A 245 22.91 -14.80 -16.41
N TYR A 246 22.46 -15.21 -15.22
CA TYR A 246 23.30 -15.83 -14.20
C TYR A 246 23.95 -17.13 -14.69
N TYR A 247 23.25 -17.92 -15.52
CA TYR A 247 23.83 -19.13 -16.12
C TYR A 247 24.92 -18.87 -17.18
N LYS A 248 25.13 -17.63 -17.61
CA LYS A 248 26.14 -17.26 -18.62
C LYS A 248 27.42 -16.65 -18.04
N ILE A 249 27.50 -16.45 -16.73
CA ILE A 249 28.71 -15.92 -16.08
C ILE A 249 29.56 -17.10 -15.58
N PRO A 250 30.69 -17.43 -16.25
CA PRO A 250 31.45 -18.66 -15.98
C PRO A 250 32.09 -18.72 -14.58
N LEU A 251 32.24 -17.59 -13.88
CA LEU A 251 32.87 -17.56 -12.55
C LEU A 251 31.89 -17.76 -11.36
N ILE A 252 30.59 -17.52 -11.53
CA ILE A 252 29.58 -17.70 -10.45
C ILE A 252 28.83 -19.04 -10.58
N GLY A 253 29.00 -19.74 -11.71
CA GLY A 253 28.32 -21.00 -12.01
C GLY A 253 28.72 -22.20 -11.14
N SER A 254 29.89 -22.22 -10.50
CA SER A 254 30.28 -23.29 -9.57
C SER A 254 29.67 -23.08 -8.18
N VAL A 255 29.85 -21.88 -7.61
CA VAL A 255 29.41 -21.56 -6.24
C VAL A 255 27.88 -21.54 -6.11
N ALA A 256 27.16 -21.04 -7.12
CA ALA A 256 25.70 -21.04 -7.12
C ALA A 256 25.10 -22.45 -7.29
N LYS A 257 25.80 -23.36 -7.99
CA LYS A 257 25.35 -24.75 -8.12
C LYS A 257 25.43 -25.48 -6.78
N ASP A 258 26.51 -25.29 -6.03
CA ASP A 258 26.71 -25.99 -4.75
C ASP A 258 25.70 -25.53 -3.68
N ALA A 259 25.37 -24.24 -3.64
CA ALA A 259 24.37 -23.70 -2.71
C ALA A 259 22.93 -24.18 -3.01
N VAL A 260 22.56 -24.27 -4.30
CA VAL A 260 21.24 -24.73 -4.73
C VAL A 260 21.12 -26.25 -4.61
N PHE A 261 22.19 -27.02 -4.88
CA PHE A 261 22.20 -28.46 -4.65
C PHE A 261 22.06 -28.78 -3.16
N SER A 262 22.79 -28.09 -2.28
CA SER A 262 22.70 -28.35 -0.84
C SER A 262 21.29 -28.11 -0.27
N THR A 263 20.56 -27.13 -0.78
CA THR A 263 19.17 -26.84 -0.35
C THR A 263 18.16 -27.82 -0.94
N LEU A 264 18.38 -28.30 -2.17
CA LEU A 264 17.54 -29.34 -2.79
C LEU A 264 17.72 -30.70 -2.10
N PHE A 265 18.95 -31.08 -1.76
CA PHE A 265 19.21 -32.35 -1.05
C PHE A 265 18.76 -32.29 0.42
N SER A 266 18.86 -31.13 1.08
CA SER A 266 18.31 -30.93 2.43
C SER A 266 16.79 -31.11 2.48
N ASN A 267 16.07 -30.74 1.43
CA ASN A 267 14.60 -30.83 1.38
C ASN A 267 14.09 -32.19 0.87
N LEU A 268 14.96 -33.06 0.36
CA LEU A 268 14.62 -34.43 -0.04
C LEU A 268 14.99 -35.49 1.02
N ALA A 269 15.70 -35.07 2.08
CA ALA A 269 16.11 -35.92 3.19
C ALA A 269 15.16 -35.86 4.41
N VAL A 270 13.98 -35.26 4.24
CA VAL A 270 12.84 -35.26 5.19
C VAL A 270 11.62 -35.79 4.47
#